data_AF-A0A968ZH01-F1
#
_entry.id   AF-A0A968ZH01-F1
#
_cell.length_a   1.000
_cell.length_b   1.000
_cell.length_c   1.000
_cell.angle_alpha   90.00
_cell.angle_beta   90.00
_cell.angle_gamma   90.00
#
_symmetry.space_group_name_H-M   'P 1'
#
loop_
_entity.id
_entity.type
_entity.pdbx_description
1 polymer ?
#
loop_
_entity_poly.entity_id
_entity_poly.type
_entity_poly.pdbx_seq_one_letter_code
_entity_poly.pdbx_strand_id
1 'polypeptide(L)'
;MRHQSYLYYVAYLLFFMLLQQVLTGNAFRFWLWETTNFVPLTNLFTGLAVLFAVQFTRSFLETQRYLPSFDRALVFFTILGAIASFFSLLSYFADGIFSWLNLLLPYLSLVTALLLLSSGMAMVLRNQRSAFFYVGAWGFMLLGVVVFVLQHIGVLEHNEFTIASLQAGAMFEAVVLSLGLGDRINLERVRRQEEQERAIRSLEEKEALIMQQNEELEQRISKRTAIIQEKIKT
;
A
#
# COMPACT_ATOMS: atom_id res chain seq x y z
N MET A 1 -10.81 0.00 -2.93
CA MET A 1 -9.34 -0.12 -2.96
C MET A 1 -8.62 1.16 -2.52
N ARG A 2 -8.92 2.36 -3.07
CA ARG A 2 -8.26 3.65 -2.71
C ARG A 2 -8.28 4.02 -1.22
N HIS A 3 -9.45 3.98 -0.56
CA HIS A 3 -9.55 4.27 0.88
C HIS A 3 -8.85 3.21 1.74
N GLN A 4 -8.74 1.98 1.24
CA GLN A 4 -8.14 0.88 1.98
C GLN A 4 -6.62 1.04 2.05
N SER A 5 -5.95 1.40 0.94
CA SER A 5 -4.50 1.65 0.96
C SER A 5 -4.14 2.79 1.92
N TYR A 6 -4.90 3.89 1.90
CA TYR A 6 -4.70 5.00 2.83
C TYR A 6 -4.94 4.59 4.28
N LEU A 7 -5.99 3.83 4.57
CA LEU A 7 -6.29 3.33 5.91
C LEU A 7 -5.17 2.41 6.43
N TYR A 8 -4.67 1.49 5.60
CA TYR A 8 -3.56 0.62 5.97
C TYR A 8 -2.28 1.41 6.23
N TYR A 9 -2.04 2.47 5.46
CA TYR A 9 -0.90 3.35 5.66
C TYR A 9 -0.96 4.11 6.99
N VAL A 10 -2.12 4.73 7.29
CA VAL A 10 -2.33 5.44 8.55
C VAL A 10 -2.24 4.50 9.74
N ALA A 11 -2.82 3.29 9.62
CA ALA A 11 -2.70 2.26 10.66
C ALA A 11 -1.23 1.84 10.87
N TYR A 12 -0.47 1.63 9.79
CA TYR A 12 0.96 1.34 9.86
C TYR A 12 1.70 2.46 10.62
N LEU A 13 1.53 3.72 10.23
CA LEU A 13 2.18 4.85 10.89
C LEU A 13 1.83 4.92 12.38
N LEU A 14 0.57 4.67 12.73
CA LEU A 14 0.10 4.68 14.12
C LEU A 14 0.82 3.59 14.94
N PHE A 15 0.86 2.35 14.46
CA PHE A 15 1.53 1.26 15.19
C PHE A 15 3.05 1.42 15.20
N PHE A 16 3.63 1.99 14.15
CA PHE A 16 5.04 2.34 14.10
C PHE A 16 5.39 3.43 15.13
N MET A 17 4.58 4.48 15.26
CA MET A 17 4.75 5.51 16.29
C MET A 17 4.63 4.93 17.70
N LEU A 18 3.64 4.05 17.94
CA LEU A 18 3.50 3.36 19.23
C LEU A 18 4.73 2.50 19.54
N LEU A 19 5.23 1.73 18.56
CA LEU A 19 6.46 0.96 18.71
C LEU A 19 7.65 1.85 19.08
N GLN A 20 7.79 3.00 18.42
CA GLN A 20 8.87 3.93 18.72
C GLN A 20 8.79 4.48 20.15
N GLN A 21 7.60 4.80 20.65
CA GLN A 21 7.43 5.26 22.03
C GLN A 21 7.85 4.19 23.05
N VAL A 22 7.56 2.92 22.77
CA VAL A 22 8.00 1.79 23.62
C VAL A 22 9.51 1.59 23.54
N LEU A 23 10.10 1.62 22.35
CA LEU A 23 11.55 1.40 22.16
C LEU A 23 12.42 2.52 22.73
N THR A 24 11.98 3.78 22.62
CA THR A 24 12.70 4.95 23.15
C THR A 24 12.52 5.13 24.65
N GLY A 25 11.70 4.30 25.30
CA GLY A 25 11.36 4.45 26.72
C GLY A 25 10.50 5.68 27.03
N ASN A 26 10.09 6.47 26.04
CA ASN A 26 9.24 7.66 26.26
C ASN A 26 7.80 7.29 26.64
N ALA A 27 7.33 6.08 26.32
CA ALA A 27 6.06 5.54 26.82
C ALA A 27 5.96 5.60 28.36
N PHE A 28 7.11 5.56 29.04
CA PHE A 28 7.28 5.64 30.49
C PHE A 28 6.84 6.99 31.07
N ARG A 29 6.89 8.08 30.30
CA ARG A 29 6.58 9.43 30.80
C ARG A 29 5.09 9.79 30.75
N PHE A 30 4.31 9.09 29.93
CA PHE A 30 2.93 9.49 29.64
C PHE A 30 1.86 8.40 29.85
N TRP A 31 2.16 7.09 29.77
CA TRP A 31 1.10 6.07 29.63
C TRP A 31 1.14 4.87 30.59
N LEU A 32 2.31 4.37 31.02
CA LEU A 32 2.39 3.09 31.74
C LEU A 32 3.23 3.20 33.01
N TRP A 33 2.58 2.99 34.17
CA TRP A 33 3.22 2.85 35.48
C TRP A 33 4.15 1.61 35.54
N GLU A 34 5.19 1.74 36.37
CA GLU A 34 6.24 0.77 36.78
C GLU A 34 5.97 -0.73 36.55
N THR A 35 6.01 -1.20 35.30
CA THR A 35 6.02 -2.64 35.00
C THR A 35 7.29 -3.00 34.23
N THR A 36 8.02 -3.99 34.72
CA THR A 36 9.45 -4.22 34.41
C THR A 36 9.71 -4.96 33.09
N ASN A 37 8.68 -5.41 32.36
CA ASN A 37 8.85 -6.24 31.15
C ASN A 37 7.94 -5.81 29.98
N PHE A 38 8.45 -4.92 29.11
CA PHE A 38 7.74 -4.40 27.93
C PHE A 38 7.97 -5.19 26.64
N VAL A 39 8.82 -6.22 26.66
CA VAL A 39 9.13 -7.07 25.49
C VAL A 39 7.86 -7.59 24.78
N PRO A 40 6.78 -8.01 25.48
CA PRO A 40 5.55 -8.48 24.83
C PRO A 40 4.80 -7.38 24.05
N LEU A 41 4.77 -6.16 24.59
CA LEU A 41 4.13 -5.00 23.94
C LEU A 41 4.92 -4.53 22.71
N THR A 42 6.25 -4.48 22.82
CA THR A 42 7.15 -4.19 21.68
C THR A 42 6.90 -5.17 20.54
N ASN A 43 6.81 -6.46 20.86
CA ASN A 43 6.60 -7.50 19.87
C ASN A 43 5.20 -7.45 19.23
N LEU A 44 4.16 -7.17 20.02
CA LEU A 44 2.81 -6.96 19.50
C LEU A 44 2.75 -5.78 18.53
N PHE A 45 3.28 -4.61 18.92
CA PHE A 45 3.26 -3.43 18.05
C PHE A 45 4.13 -3.63 16.80
N THR A 46 5.24 -4.35 16.92
CA THR A 46 6.05 -4.75 15.75
C THR A 46 5.25 -5.63 14.79
N GLY A 47 4.58 -6.67 15.29
CA GLY A 47 3.75 -7.55 14.47
C GLY A 47 2.61 -6.82 13.76
N LEU A 48 1.93 -5.92 14.47
CA LEU A 48 0.86 -5.09 13.91
C LEU A 48 1.39 -4.11 12.86
N ALA A 49 2.49 -3.41 13.14
CA ALA A 49 3.12 -2.50 12.18
C ALA A 49 3.51 -3.23 10.90
N VAL A 50 4.14 -4.41 11.00
CA VAL A 50 4.51 -5.24 9.84
C VAL A 50 3.29 -5.68 9.06
N LEU A 51 2.22 -6.11 9.73
CA LEU A 51 0.97 -6.51 9.07
C LEU A 51 0.38 -5.37 8.23
N PHE A 52 0.26 -4.18 8.82
CA PHE A 52 -0.28 -3.01 8.11
C PHE A 52 0.65 -2.52 6.99
N ALA A 53 1.98 -2.58 7.19
CA ALA A 53 2.96 -2.27 6.16
C ALA A 53 2.86 -3.21 4.95
N VAL A 54 2.73 -4.51 5.18
CA VAL A 54 2.55 -5.50 4.11
C VAL A 54 1.24 -5.27 3.40
N GLN A 55 0.14 -5.09 4.13
CA GLN A 55 -1.16 -4.87 3.51
C GLN A 55 -1.22 -3.55 2.72
N PHE A 56 -0.56 -2.49 3.22
CA PHE A 56 -0.33 -1.26 2.48
C PHE A 56 0.40 -1.53 1.17
N THR A 57 1.53 -2.23 1.22
CA THR A 57 2.36 -2.53 0.05
C THR A 57 1.62 -3.35 -0.99
N ARG A 58 0.88 -4.38 -0.56
CA ARG A 58 0.05 -5.20 -1.43
C ARG A 58 -1.00 -4.38 -2.17
N SER A 59 -1.62 -3.42 -1.48
CA SER A 59 -2.63 -2.53 -2.05
C SER A 59 -2.02 -1.41 -2.90
N PHE A 60 -0.88 -0.85 -2.48
CA PHE A 60 -0.23 0.27 -3.13
C PHE A 60 0.49 -0.15 -4.42
N LEU A 61 1.25 -1.26 -4.38
CA LEU A 61 1.94 -1.78 -5.56
C LEU A 61 1.08 -2.76 -6.37
N GLU A 62 -0.07 -3.22 -5.86
CA GLU A 62 -0.86 -4.29 -6.50
C GLU A 62 -0.02 -5.56 -6.73
N THR A 63 0.80 -5.95 -5.74
CA THR A 63 1.72 -7.11 -5.83
C THR A 63 1.00 -8.40 -6.20
N GLN A 64 -0.24 -8.58 -5.78
CA GLN A 64 -1.08 -9.73 -6.15
C GLN A 64 -1.20 -9.92 -7.66
N ARG A 65 -1.29 -8.81 -8.41
CA ARG A 65 -1.49 -8.81 -9.87
C ARG A 65 -0.17 -8.92 -10.63
N TYR A 66 0.85 -8.17 -10.19
CA TYR A 66 2.09 -8.03 -10.96
C TYR A 66 3.23 -8.93 -10.46
N LEU A 67 3.25 -9.31 -9.18
CA LEU A 67 4.31 -10.07 -8.51
C LEU A 67 3.74 -11.16 -7.55
N PRO A 68 2.98 -12.14 -8.05
CA PRO A 68 2.25 -13.12 -7.21
C PRO A 68 3.18 -14.00 -6.35
N SER A 69 4.42 -14.23 -6.76
CA SER A 69 5.41 -14.95 -5.94
C SER A 69 5.89 -14.13 -4.74
N PHE A 70 6.13 -12.82 -4.93
CA PHE A 70 6.48 -11.91 -3.83
C PHE A 70 5.30 -11.72 -2.89
N ASP A 71 4.07 -11.61 -3.43
CA ASP A 71 2.87 -11.49 -2.61
C ASP A 71 2.68 -12.68 -1.66
N ARG A 72 2.87 -13.90 -2.17
CA ARG A 72 2.81 -15.11 -1.34
C ARG A 72 3.88 -15.13 -0.24
N ALA A 73 5.11 -14.72 -0.57
CA ALA A 73 6.18 -14.60 0.43
C ALA A 73 5.83 -13.57 1.50
N LEU A 74 5.38 -12.38 1.11
CA LEU A 74 4.96 -11.32 2.03
C LEU A 74 3.86 -11.78 2.99
N VAL A 75 2.83 -12.45 2.47
CA VAL A 75 1.74 -13.00 3.29
C VAL A 75 2.25 -14.09 4.24
N PHE A 76 3.11 -14.99 3.76
CA PHE A 76 3.70 -16.05 4.58
C PHE A 76 4.48 -15.47 5.78
N PHE A 77 5.39 -14.53 5.53
CA PHE A 77 6.17 -13.89 6.60
C PHE A 77 5.30 -13.06 7.55
N THR A 78 4.23 -12.43 7.04
CA THR A 78 3.28 -11.70 7.88
C THR A 78 2.53 -12.63 8.83
N ILE A 79 2.01 -13.76 8.33
CA ILE A 79 1.31 -14.75 9.16
C ILE A 79 2.27 -15.31 10.20
N LEU A 80 3.49 -15.66 9.80
CA LEU A 80 4.49 -16.21 10.70
C LEU A 80 4.90 -15.19 11.79
N GLY A 81 5.07 -13.92 11.43
CA GLY A 81 5.33 -12.83 12.37
C GLY A 81 4.15 -12.56 13.32
N ALA A 82 2.91 -12.62 12.83
CA ALA A 82 1.71 -12.47 13.66
C ALA A 82 1.57 -13.60 14.68
N ILE A 83 1.80 -14.85 14.24
CA ILE A 83 1.82 -16.03 15.12
C ILE A 83 2.92 -15.87 16.18
N ALA A 84 4.13 -15.49 15.77
CA ALA A 84 5.25 -15.31 16.68
C ALA A 84 4.98 -14.18 17.71
N SER A 85 4.34 -13.08 17.27
CA SER A 85 3.94 -11.98 18.16
C SER A 85 2.88 -12.41 19.17
N PHE A 86 1.90 -13.22 18.74
CA PHE A 86 0.87 -13.77 19.62
C PHE A 86 1.45 -14.73 20.67
N PHE A 87 2.36 -15.63 20.28
CA PHE A 87 3.02 -16.54 21.23
C PHE A 87 3.99 -15.82 22.17
N SER A 88 4.63 -14.73 21.71
CA SER A 88 5.44 -13.88 22.58
C SER A 88 4.61 -13.19 23.68
N LEU A 89 3.39 -12.76 23.38
CA LEU A 89 2.45 -12.27 24.40
C LEU A 89 2.10 -13.35 25.43
N LEU A 90 1.88 -14.58 24.98
CA LEU A 90 1.56 -15.69 25.87
C LEU A 90 2.74 -16.09 26.76
N SER A 91 3.99 -15.84 26.31
CA SER A 91 5.20 -16.13 27.09
C SER A 91 5.27 -15.32 28.39
N TYR A 92 4.63 -14.15 28.44
CA TYR A 92 4.54 -13.34 29.65
C TYR A 92 3.71 -14.01 30.74
N PHE A 93 2.67 -14.76 30.35
CA PHE A 93 1.77 -15.46 31.27
C PHE A 93 2.23 -16.89 31.59
N ALA A 94 3.17 -17.45 30.82
CA ALA A 94 3.58 -18.86 30.87
C ALA A 94 5.07 -19.01 31.23
N ASP A 95 5.58 -18.23 32.19
CA ASP A 95 6.95 -18.32 32.74
C ASP A 95 8.08 -18.36 31.69
N GLY A 96 7.92 -17.64 30.57
CA GLY A 96 8.99 -17.46 29.60
C GLY A 96 9.29 -18.66 28.69
N ILE A 97 8.41 -19.66 28.61
CA ILE A 97 8.54 -20.83 27.71
C ILE A 97 8.88 -20.44 26.25
N PHE A 98 8.35 -19.30 25.79
CA PHE A 98 8.56 -18.80 24.42
C PHE A 98 9.55 -17.64 24.30
N SER A 99 10.42 -17.42 25.31
CA SER A 99 11.35 -16.27 25.31
C SER A 99 12.32 -16.25 24.11
N TRP A 100 12.59 -17.40 23.49
CA TRP A 100 13.40 -17.50 22.27
C TRP A 100 12.77 -16.79 21.06
N LEU A 101 11.44 -16.61 21.04
CA LEU A 101 10.74 -15.85 19.99
C LEU A 101 11.15 -14.38 20.00
N ASN A 102 11.51 -13.82 21.16
CA ASN A 102 11.96 -12.43 21.27
C ASN A 102 13.24 -12.16 20.47
N LEU A 103 14.09 -13.18 20.29
CA LEU A 103 15.25 -13.07 19.39
C LEU A 103 14.85 -13.25 17.93
N LEU A 104 13.83 -14.06 17.62
CA LEU A 104 13.45 -14.39 16.24
C LEU A 104 12.66 -13.26 15.54
N LEU A 105 11.80 -12.53 16.28
CA LEU A 105 10.94 -11.49 15.72
C LEU A 105 11.69 -10.36 14.98
N PRO A 106 12.80 -9.82 15.52
CA PRO A 106 13.60 -8.83 14.81
C PRO A 106 14.12 -9.34 13.46
N TYR A 107 14.60 -10.59 13.40
CA TYR A 107 15.08 -11.18 12.13
C TYR A 107 13.95 -11.36 11.13
N LEU A 108 12.77 -11.79 11.57
CA LEU A 108 11.58 -11.90 10.71
C LEU A 108 11.14 -10.54 10.16
N SER A 109 11.18 -9.51 11.00
CA SER A 109 10.84 -8.14 10.63
C SER A 109 11.84 -7.59 9.61
N LEU A 110 13.14 -7.88 9.78
CA LEU A 110 14.19 -7.52 8.83
C LEU A 110 13.99 -8.20 7.48
N VAL A 111 13.75 -9.52 7.45
CA VAL A 111 13.47 -10.24 6.20
C VAL A 111 12.24 -9.67 5.51
N THR A 112 11.19 -9.35 6.26
CA THR A 112 9.97 -8.75 5.70
C THR A 112 10.26 -7.37 5.12
N ALA A 113 11.04 -6.52 5.80
CA ALA A 113 11.43 -5.21 5.29
C ALA A 113 12.23 -5.30 3.98
N LEU A 114 13.14 -6.27 3.86
CA LEU A 114 13.88 -6.53 2.62
C LEU A 114 12.96 -7.02 1.48
N LEU A 115 11.97 -7.85 1.80
CA LEU A 115 10.95 -8.27 0.83
C LEU A 115 10.08 -7.08 0.37
N LEU A 116 9.72 -6.18 1.27
CA LEU A 116 8.99 -4.95 0.94
C LEU A 116 9.80 -4.07 -0.03
N LEU A 117 11.07 -3.83 0.27
CA LEU A 117 11.93 -3.01 -0.58
C LEU A 117 12.16 -3.65 -1.95
N SER A 118 12.47 -4.95 -1.98
CA SER A 118 12.70 -5.68 -3.23
C SER A 118 11.43 -5.75 -4.10
N SER A 119 10.24 -5.86 -3.49
CA SER A 119 8.97 -5.76 -4.22
C SER A 119 8.78 -4.38 -4.87
N GLY A 120 9.16 -3.31 -4.16
CA GLY A 120 9.17 -1.95 -4.71
C GLY A 120 10.14 -1.80 -5.88
N MET A 121 11.38 -2.27 -5.72
CA MET A 121 12.39 -2.24 -6.79
C MET A 121 11.95 -3.03 -8.03
N ALA A 122 11.37 -4.21 -7.84
CA ALA A 122 10.84 -5.02 -8.94
C ALA A 122 9.72 -4.29 -9.71
N MET A 123 8.93 -3.46 -9.05
CA MET A 123 7.88 -2.65 -9.69
C MET A 123 8.42 -1.40 -10.38
N VAL A 124 9.50 -0.81 -9.86
CA VAL A 124 10.25 0.24 -10.56
C VAL A 124 10.80 -0.29 -11.89
N LEU A 125 11.37 -1.50 -11.90
CA LEU A 125 11.85 -2.15 -13.13
C LEU A 125 10.74 -2.43 -14.15
N ARG A 126 9.47 -2.50 -13.70
CA ARG A 126 8.29 -2.62 -14.56
C ARG A 126 7.70 -1.27 -14.98
N ASN A 127 8.44 -0.18 -14.77
CA ASN A 127 8.10 1.18 -15.15
C ASN A 127 6.79 1.70 -14.55
N GLN A 128 6.41 1.20 -13.36
CA GLN A 128 5.23 1.67 -12.66
C GLN A 128 5.54 3.00 -11.95
N ARG A 129 4.96 4.11 -12.43
CA ARG A 129 5.24 5.45 -11.92
C ARG A 129 5.08 5.58 -10.40
N SER A 130 4.05 4.95 -9.84
CA SER A 130 3.78 4.97 -8.39
C SER A 130 4.86 4.25 -7.57
N ALA A 131 5.57 3.28 -8.14
CA ALA A 131 6.61 2.53 -7.44
C ALA A 131 7.86 3.37 -7.12
N PHE A 132 8.15 4.42 -7.90
CA PHE A 132 9.26 5.33 -7.61
C PHE A 132 9.06 6.07 -6.28
N PHE A 133 7.85 6.57 -6.03
CA PHE A 133 7.51 7.20 -4.75
C PHE A 133 7.64 6.22 -3.59
N TYR A 134 7.19 4.98 -3.78
CA TYR A 134 7.31 3.93 -2.77
C TYR A 134 8.77 3.61 -2.44
N VAL A 135 9.62 3.35 -3.44
CA VAL A 135 11.03 3.01 -3.22
C VAL A 135 11.80 4.18 -2.62
N GLY A 136 11.52 5.41 -3.05
CA GLY A 136 12.12 6.60 -2.45
C GLY A 136 11.75 6.73 -0.97
N ALA A 137 10.47 6.59 -0.63
CA ALA A 137 10.00 6.67 0.74
C ALA A 137 10.60 5.57 1.64
N TRP A 138 10.43 4.30 1.24
CA TRP A 138 10.94 3.15 2.00
C TRP A 138 12.47 3.12 2.07
N GLY A 139 13.16 3.57 1.02
CA GLY A 139 14.62 3.67 1.01
C GLY A 139 15.15 4.67 2.04
N PHE A 140 14.57 5.88 2.08
CA PHE A 140 14.94 6.87 3.10
C PHE A 140 14.59 6.43 4.52
N MET A 141 13.45 5.76 4.70
CA MET A 141 13.07 5.20 5.99
C MET A 141 14.09 4.15 6.47
N LEU A 142 14.51 3.25 5.58
CA LEU A 142 15.54 2.25 5.90
C LEU A 142 16.88 2.87 6.27
N LEU A 143 17.29 3.98 5.63
CA LEU A 143 18.48 4.72 6.05
C LEU A 143 18.33 5.23 7.49
N GLY A 144 17.15 5.77 7.85
CA GLY A 144 16.84 6.18 9.23
C GLY A 144 16.96 5.02 10.22
N VAL A 145 16.43 3.84 9.86
CA VAL A 145 16.55 2.60 10.66
C VAL A 145 18.00 2.16 10.81
N VAL A 146 18.81 2.19 9.74
CA VAL A 146 20.23 1.83 9.80
C VAL A 146 20.98 2.74 10.78
N VAL A 147 20.77 4.06 10.69
CA VAL A 147 21.38 5.03 11.62
C VAL A 147 20.97 4.75 13.07
N PHE A 148 19.68 4.49 13.30
CA PHE A 148 19.15 4.15 14.63
C PHE A 148 19.75 2.85 15.19
N VAL A 149 19.89 1.81 14.36
CA VAL A 149 20.52 0.54 14.79
C VAL A 149 21.99 0.74 15.10
N LEU A 150 22.74 1.46 14.26
CA LEU A 150 24.16 1.75 14.46
C LEU A 150 24.42 2.54 15.75
N GLN A 151 23.52 3.46 16.10
CA GLN A 151 23.52 4.15 17.39
C GLN A 151 23.31 3.18 18.56
N HIS A 152 22.31 2.30 18.45
CA HIS A 152 21.94 1.38 19.52
C HIS A 152 23.02 0.34 19.82
N ILE A 153 23.79 -0.08 18.81
CA ILE A 153 24.93 -0.99 18.98
C ILE A 153 26.24 -0.26 19.35
N GLY A 154 26.20 1.06 19.50
CA GLY A 154 27.34 1.86 19.95
C GLY A 154 28.38 2.20 18.88
N VAL A 155 28.08 1.97 17.59
CA VAL A 155 28.97 2.35 16.48
C VAL A 155 28.88 3.86 16.20
N LEU A 156 27.69 4.45 16.34
CA LEU A 156 27.47 5.90 16.24
C LEU A 156 27.25 6.51 17.62
N GLU A 157 27.78 7.71 17.82
CA GLU A 157 27.57 8.48 19.05
C GLU A 157 26.11 8.92 19.18
N HIS A 158 25.65 9.00 20.44
CA HIS A 158 24.36 9.59 20.78
C HIS A 158 24.43 11.11 20.61
N ASN A 159 23.99 11.60 19.46
CA ASN A 159 23.78 13.02 19.20
C ASN A 159 22.32 13.27 18.79
N GLU A 160 21.89 14.55 18.77
CA GLU A 160 20.50 14.90 18.47
C GLU A 160 20.05 14.41 17.09
N PHE A 161 20.96 14.38 16.10
CA PHE A 161 20.69 13.93 14.75
C PHE A 161 20.42 12.42 14.68
N THR A 162 21.27 11.62 15.31
CA THR A 162 21.17 10.16 15.32
C THR A 162 19.92 9.71 16.09
N ILE A 163 19.58 10.40 17.19
CA ILE A 163 18.32 10.15 17.94
C ILE A 163 17.08 10.48 17.09
N ALA A 164 17.13 11.57 16.33
CA ALA A 164 16.01 12.01 15.50
C ALA A 164 15.94 11.32 14.12
N SER A 165 16.95 10.52 13.74
CA SER A 165 17.07 9.96 12.38
C SER A 165 15.85 9.13 11.98
N LEU A 166 15.32 8.34 12.92
CA LEU A 166 14.16 7.48 12.69
C LEU A 166 12.87 8.31 12.52
N GLN A 167 12.70 9.39 13.28
CA GLN A 167 11.58 10.32 13.13
C GLN A 167 11.66 11.10 11.81
N ALA A 168 12.86 11.60 11.47
CA ALA A 168 13.10 12.30 10.22
C ALA A 168 12.81 11.40 9.02
N GLY A 169 13.25 10.14 9.06
CA GLY A 169 12.95 9.12 8.05
C GLY A 169 11.45 8.89 7.88
N ALA A 170 10.72 8.70 8.99
CA ALA A 170 9.27 8.48 8.97
C ALA A 170 8.49 9.70 8.46
N MET A 171 8.91 10.92 8.82
CA MET A 171 8.31 12.16 8.32
C MET A 171 8.51 12.31 6.82
N PHE A 172 9.73 12.07 6.34
CA PHE A 172 10.03 12.09 4.91
C PHE A 172 9.23 11.04 4.16
N GLU A 173 9.18 9.81 4.68
CA GLU A 173 8.38 8.72 4.13
C GLU A 173 6.91 9.12 3.99
N ALA A 174 6.32 9.72 5.03
CA ALA A 174 4.93 10.18 5.03
C ALA A 174 4.64 11.25 3.99
N VAL A 175 5.55 12.23 3.83
CA VAL A 175 5.41 13.25 2.78
C VAL A 175 5.47 12.60 1.41
N VAL A 176 6.47 11.75 1.14
CA VAL A 176 6.68 11.15 -0.18
C VAL A 176 5.56 10.17 -0.55
N LEU A 177 5.10 9.32 0.38
CA LEU A 177 3.99 8.40 0.14
C LEU A 177 2.66 9.15 -0.03
N SER A 178 2.43 10.23 0.71
CA SER A 178 1.26 11.09 0.52
C SER A 178 1.23 11.69 -0.90
N LEU A 179 2.36 12.20 -1.38
CA LEU A 179 2.51 12.67 -2.76
C LEU A 179 2.28 11.54 -3.78
N GLY A 180 2.85 10.36 -3.55
CA GLY A 180 2.67 9.20 -4.43
C GLY A 180 1.23 8.70 -4.49
N LEU A 181 0.51 8.71 -3.36
CA LEU A 181 -0.93 8.43 -3.29
C LEU A 181 -1.73 9.48 -4.06
N GLY A 182 -1.39 10.77 -3.90
CA GLY A 182 -2.01 11.87 -4.62
C GLY A 182 -1.84 11.77 -6.14
N ASP A 183 -0.62 11.47 -6.61
CA ASP A 183 -0.33 11.27 -8.04
C ASP A 183 -1.13 10.09 -8.61
N ARG A 184 -1.19 8.96 -7.87
CA ARG A 184 -2.01 7.80 -8.27
C ARG A 184 -3.50 8.16 -8.38
N ILE A 185 -4.02 8.91 -7.41
CA ILE A 185 -5.42 9.37 -7.39
C ILE A 185 -5.72 10.23 -8.61
N ASN A 186 -4.82 11.14 -8.97
CA ASN A 186 -4.96 12.01 -10.14
C ASN A 186 -4.88 11.20 -11.43
N LEU A 187 -3.91 10.29 -11.56
CA LEU A 187 -3.77 9.44 -12.75
C LEU A 187 -5.01 8.57 -13.00
N GLU A 188 -5.56 7.96 -11.94
CA GLU A 188 -6.81 7.20 -12.04
C GLU A 188 -8.01 8.08 -12.41
N ARG A 189 -8.05 9.34 -11.94
CA ARG A 189 -9.11 10.28 -12.27
C ARG A 189 -9.07 10.66 -13.75
N VAL A 190 -7.88 10.97 -14.27
CA VAL A 190 -7.67 11.30 -15.69
C VAL A 190 -8.06 10.12 -16.57
N ARG A 191 -7.58 8.91 -16.26
CA ARG A 191 -7.96 7.69 -17.02
C ARG A 191 -9.47 7.46 -17.05
N ARG A 192 -10.15 7.65 -15.91
CA ARG A 192 -11.61 7.52 -15.84
C ARG A 192 -12.32 8.57 -16.70
N GLN A 193 -11.83 9.80 -16.72
CA GLN A 193 -12.38 10.85 -17.58
C GLN A 193 -12.19 10.50 -19.06
N GLU A 194 -11.00 10.04 -19.45
CA GLU A 194 -10.73 9.59 -20.82
C GLU A 194 -11.62 8.41 -21.24
N GLU A 195 -11.85 7.44 -20.35
CA GLU A 195 -12.76 6.31 -20.59
C GLU A 195 -14.21 6.78 -20.76
N GLN A 196 -14.67 7.72 -19.92
CA GLN A 196 -16.00 8.31 -20.02
C GLN A 196 -16.18 9.09 -21.33
N GLU A 197 -15.20 9.90 -21.73
CA GLU A 197 -15.25 10.63 -23.01
C GLU A 197 -15.26 9.68 -24.21
N ARG A 198 -14.48 8.59 -24.17
CA ARG A 198 -14.52 7.55 -25.21
C ARG A 198 -15.89 6.87 -25.28
N ALA A 199 -16.52 6.60 -24.14
CA ALA A 199 -17.86 6.03 -24.10
C ALA A 199 -18.91 6.98 -24.69
N ILE A 200 -18.83 8.28 -24.36
CA ILE A 200 -19.73 9.31 -24.92
C ILE A 200 -19.57 9.40 -26.44
N ARG A 201 -18.34 9.52 -26.94
CA ARG A 201 -18.07 9.55 -28.40
C ARG A 201 -18.62 8.32 -29.11
N SER A 202 -18.45 7.13 -28.53
CA SER A 202 -19.00 5.89 -29.10
C SER A 202 -20.53 5.86 -29.12
N LEU A 203 -21.20 6.50 -28.16
CA LEU A 203 -22.65 6.65 -28.16
C LEU A 203 -23.12 7.63 -29.23
N GLU A 204 -22.46 8.79 -29.35
CA GLU A 204 -22.76 9.79 -30.39
C GLU A 204 -22.59 9.21 -31.81
N GLU A 205 -21.52 8.45 -32.05
CA GLU A 205 -21.31 7.75 -33.34
C GLU A 205 -22.42 6.74 -33.63
N LYS A 206 -22.89 6.01 -32.61
CA LYS A 206 -24.01 5.06 -32.76
C LYS A 206 -25.33 5.76 -33.03
N GLU A 207 -25.60 6.88 -32.35
CA GLU A 207 -26.82 7.67 -32.60
C GLU A 207 -26.82 8.24 -34.02
N ALA A 208 -25.70 8.80 -34.49
CA ALA A 208 -25.56 9.28 -35.85
C ALA A 208 -25.79 8.17 -36.89
N LEU A 209 -25.26 6.97 -36.64
CA LEU A 209 -25.48 5.81 -37.50
C LEU A 209 -26.95 5.37 -37.52
N ILE A 210 -27.62 5.35 -36.37
CA ILE A 210 -29.05 5.02 -36.27
C ILE A 210 -29.88 6.05 -37.03
N MET A 211 -29.57 7.35 -36.91
CA MET A 211 -30.25 8.40 -37.66
C MET A 211 -30.08 8.20 -39.18
N GLN A 212 -28.86 7.93 -39.66
CA GLN A 212 -28.63 7.62 -41.07
C GLN A 212 -29.41 6.38 -41.54
N GLN A 213 -29.45 5.32 -40.73
CA GLN A 213 -30.23 4.12 -41.05
C GLN A 213 -31.72 4.41 -41.12
N ASN A 214 -32.26 5.22 -40.20
CA ASN A 214 -33.66 5.63 -40.21
C ASN A 214 -33.99 6.45 -41.47
N GLU A 215 -33.16 7.44 -41.81
CA GLU A 215 -33.34 8.23 -43.04
C GLU A 215 -33.31 7.33 -44.29
N GLU A 216 -32.37 6.38 -44.36
CA GLU A 216 -32.29 5.44 -45.47
C GLU A 216 -33.53 4.52 -45.55
N LEU A 217 -34.02 4.04 -44.40
CA LEU A 217 -35.23 3.24 -44.32
C LEU A 217 -36.46 4.03 -44.79
N GLU A 218 -36.61 5.28 -44.37
CA GLU A 218 -37.70 6.16 -44.81
C GLU A 218 -37.65 6.40 -46.32
N GLN A 219 -36.46 6.65 -46.88
CA GLN A 219 -36.29 6.79 -48.33
C GLN A 219 -36.68 5.51 -49.08
N ARG A 220 -36.29 4.33 -48.56
CA ARG A 220 -36.67 3.03 -49.16
C ARG A 220 -38.17 2.79 -49.09
N ILE A 221 -38.82 3.12 -47.97
CA ILE A 221 -40.27 3.00 -47.80
C ILE A 221 -40.98 3.92 -48.79
N SER A 222 -40.60 5.20 -48.86
CA SER A 222 -41.20 6.18 -49.77
C SER A 222 -41.10 5.75 -51.24
N LYS A 223 -39.91 5.31 -51.68
CA LYS A 223 -39.70 4.76 -53.03
C LYS A 223 -40.61 3.56 -53.33
N ARG A 224 -40.74 2.61 -52.39
CA ARG A 224 -41.61 1.43 -52.56
C ARG A 224 -43.08 1.82 -52.64
N THR A 225 -43.53 2.75 -51.80
CA THR A 225 -44.92 3.23 -51.82
C THR A 225 -45.27 3.92 -53.13
N ALA A 226 -44.36 4.74 -53.67
CA ALA A 226 -44.54 5.40 -54.97
C ALA A 226 -44.69 4.38 -56.12
N ILE A 227 -43.82 3.37 -56.17
CA ILE A 227 -43.88 2.29 -57.18
C ILE A 227 -45.19 1.51 -57.10
N ILE A 228 -45.67 1.22 -55.88
CA ILE A 228 -46.94 0.51 -55.69
C ILE A 228 -48.13 1.36 -56.17
N GLN A 229 -48.14 2.66 -55.86
CA GLN A 229 -49.21 3.56 -56.33
C GLN A 229 -49.23 3.72 -57.85
N GLU A 230 -48.06 3.76 -58.49
CA GLU A 230 -47.95 3.81 -59.96
C GLU A 230 -48.50 2.52 -60.60
N LYS A 231 -48.16 1.36 -60.03
CA LYS A 231 -48.69 0.06 -60.49
C LYS A 231 -50.19 -0.11 -60.30
N ILE A 232 -50.80 0.55 -59.31
CA ILE A 232 -52.26 0.48 -59.07
C ILE A 232 -53.04 1.38 -60.05
N LYS A 233 -52.39 2.40 -60.63
CA LYS A 233 -53.00 3.33 -61.61
C LYS A 233 -52.95 2.82 -63.07
N THR A 234 -52.24 1.74 -63.33
CA THR A 234 -52.07 1.12 -64.65
C THR A 234 -52.92 -0.15 -64.73
#